data_AF-A0A9E3ML21-F1
#
_entry.id   AF-A0A9E3ML21-F1
#
_cell.length_a   1.000
_cell.length_b   1.000
_cell.length_c   1.000
_cell.angle_alpha   90.00
_cell.angle_beta   90.00
_cell.angle_gamma   90.00
#
_symmetry.space_group_name_H-M   'P 1'
#
loop_
_entity.id
_entity.type
_entity.pdbx_description
1 polymer ?
#
loop_
_entity_poly.entity_id
_entity_poly.type
_entity_poly.pdbx_seq_one_letter_code
_entity_poly.pdbx_strand_id
1 'polypeptide(L)'
;MPSKTAQPASPAQTTTSAKLPVKTFNLGRIKAAVWENEADQRKFYNVTFARIYMDDAKNYRDTDSFGRDDLLLLAKLADQAHTFIFERRAELKSEQTE
;
A
#
# COMPACT_ATOMS: atom_id res chain seq x y z
N MET A 1 1.86 -32.46 -6.53
CA MET A 1 0.83 -31.46 -6.89
C MET A 1 1.35 -30.08 -6.49
N PRO A 2 2.07 -29.31 -7.33
CA PRO A 2 2.43 -27.95 -6.96
C PRO A 2 1.20 -27.06 -7.16
N SER A 3 0.66 -26.57 -6.05
CA SER A 3 -0.37 -25.53 -6.03
C SER A 3 0.19 -24.29 -6.72
N LYS A 4 -0.15 -24.14 -8.00
CA LYS A 4 0.00 -22.89 -8.75
C LYS A 4 -1.01 -21.92 -8.18
N THR A 5 -0.69 -21.30 -7.05
CA THR A 5 -1.45 -20.17 -6.54
C THR A 5 -1.27 -19.06 -7.56
N ALA A 6 -2.31 -18.83 -8.34
CA ALA A 6 -2.43 -17.71 -9.24
C ALA A 6 -2.16 -16.44 -8.45
N GLN A 7 -1.09 -15.75 -8.84
CA GLN A 7 -0.81 -14.37 -8.48
C GLN A 7 -2.06 -13.56 -8.81
N PRO A 8 -2.81 -13.03 -7.82
CA PRO A 8 -3.77 -11.98 -8.12
C PRO A 8 -2.93 -10.83 -8.67
N ALA A 9 -3.29 -10.39 -9.88
CA ALA A 9 -2.70 -9.23 -10.48
C ALA A 9 -2.69 -8.09 -9.46
N SER A 10 -1.51 -7.52 -9.19
CA SER A 10 -1.37 -6.19 -8.62
C SER A 10 -2.47 -5.32 -9.23
N PRO A 11 -3.36 -4.69 -8.45
CA PRO A 11 -4.44 -3.91 -9.03
C PRO A 11 -3.81 -2.92 -10.01
N ALA A 12 -4.28 -3.02 -11.25
CA ALA A 12 -3.66 -2.50 -12.43
C ALA A 12 -3.17 -1.06 -12.25
N GLN A 13 -1.95 -0.83 -12.73
CA GLN A 13 -1.37 0.47 -12.99
C GLN A 13 -2.38 1.35 -13.74
N THR A 14 -3.08 2.23 -13.03
CA THR A 14 -3.76 3.36 -13.67
C THR A 14 -2.70 4.39 -14.05
N THR A 15 -2.44 4.41 -15.36
CA THR A 15 -1.64 5.36 -16.10
C THR A 15 -1.88 6.82 -15.68
N THR A 16 -0.92 7.47 -15.02
CA THR A 16 -0.53 8.89 -15.19
C THR A 16 0.67 9.18 -14.29
N SER A 17 1.81 9.49 -14.93
CA SER A 17 3.01 10.12 -14.37
C SER A 17 3.57 9.51 -13.09
N ALA A 18 4.45 8.50 -13.19
CA ALA A 18 5.32 7.94 -12.14
C ALA A 18 5.17 8.56 -10.73
N LYS A 19 4.02 8.35 -10.07
CA LYS A 19 3.76 8.91 -8.75
C LYS A 19 4.47 8.02 -7.75
N LEU A 20 5.48 8.55 -7.06
CA LEU A 20 6.07 7.86 -5.93
C LEU A 20 5.00 7.70 -4.84
N PRO A 21 5.02 6.61 -4.06
CA PRO A 21 4.16 6.50 -2.90
C PRO A 21 4.43 7.68 -1.96
N VAL A 22 3.38 8.37 -1.54
CA VAL A 22 3.47 9.53 -0.64
C VAL A 22 4.04 9.12 0.71
N LYS A 23 3.65 7.92 1.17
CA LYS A 23 4.14 7.34 2.41
C LYS A 23 4.19 5.84 2.30
N THR A 24 5.30 5.26 2.77
CA THR A 24 5.43 3.81 2.93
C THR A 24 5.66 3.50 4.39
N PHE A 25 4.83 2.62 4.94
CA PHE A 25 4.97 2.09 6.29
C PHE A 25 5.46 0.65 6.22
N ASN A 26 6.41 0.29 7.08
CA ASN A 26 6.94 -1.06 7.17
C ASN A 26 6.81 -1.55 8.61
N LEU A 27 6.30 -2.77 8.78
CA LEU A 27 6.22 -3.44 10.07
C LEU A 27 6.61 -4.90 9.90
N GLY A 28 7.84 -5.23 10.31
CA GLY A 28 8.41 -6.56 10.12
C GLY A 28 8.53 -6.92 8.64
N ARG A 29 7.81 -7.97 8.21
CA ARG A 29 7.80 -8.44 6.82
C ARG A 29 6.70 -7.82 5.97
N ILE A 30 5.83 -6.98 6.55
CA ILE A 30 4.72 -6.35 5.83
C ILE A 30 5.05 -4.89 5.56
N LYS A 31 4.74 -4.45 4.35
CA LYS A 31 4.81 -3.06 3.91
C LYS A 31 3.43 -2.59 3.45
N ALA A 32 3.15 -1.31 3.69
CA ALA A 32 1.97 -0.61 3.21
C ALA A 32 2.42 0.66 2.50
N ALA A 33 2.13 0.77 1.21
CA ALA A 33 2.43 1.94 0.39
C ALA A 33 1.14 2.73 0.13
N VAL A 34 1.14 4.01 0.49
CA VAL A 34 0.03 4.95 0.27
C VAL A 34 0.32 5.77 -0.98
N TRP A 35 -0.63 5.77 -1.92
CA TRP A 35 -0.56 6.44 -3.20
C TRP A 35 -1.59 7.55 -3.25
N GLU A 36 -1.17 8.77 -3.60
CA GLU A 36 -2.08 9.88 -3.86
C GLU A 36 -2.37 9.96 -5.34
N ASN A 37 -3.65 9.83 -5.68
CA ASN A 37 -4.15 9.94 -7.02
C ASN A 37 -5.09 11.14 -7.11
N GLU A 38 -5.18 11.72 -8.30
CA GLU A 38 -5.98 12.90 -8.56
C GLU A 38 -6.74 12.63 -9.85
N ALA A 39 -8.07 12.70 -9.80
CA ALA A 39 -8.92 12.58 -10.98
C ALA A 39 -10.09 13.55 -10.82
N ASP A 40 -10.47 14.21 -11.92
CA ASP A 40 -11.66 15.08 -12.01
C ASP A 40 -11.82 16.00 -10.78
N GLN A 41 -10.74 16.73 -10.45
CA GLN A 41 -10.70 17.70 -9.34
C GLN A 41 -10.81 17.10 -7.93
N ARG A 42 -10.80 15.77 -7.78
CA ARG A 42 -10.84 15.06 -6.50
C ARG A 42 -9.55 14.30 -6.24
N LYS A 43 -8.94 14.55 -5.09
CA LYS A 43 -7.82 13.77 -4.58
C LYS A 43 -8.32 12.52 -3.86
N PHE A 44 -7.77 11.36 -4.21
CA PHE A 44 -8.08 10.09 -3.58
C PHE A 44 -6.80 9.32 -3.23
N TYR A 45 -6.86 8.56 -2.14
CA TYR A 45 -5.73 7.79 -1.65
C TYR A 45 -5.99 6.31 -1.83
N ASN A 46 -5.00 5.58 -2.35
CA ASN A 46 -5.01 4.13 -2.43
C ASN A 46 -3.90 3.57 -1.55
N VAL A 47 -4.11 2.41 -0.94
CA VAL A 47 -3.12 1.73 -0.09
C VAL A 47 -2.86 0.35 -0.64
N THR A 48 -1.59 0.04 -0.90
CA THR A 48 -1.14 -1.28 -1.36
C THR A 48 -0.34 -1.95 -0.26
N PHE A 49 -0.80 -3.12 0.17
CA PHE A 49 -0.08 -3.95 1.13
C PHE A 49 0.73 -5.02 0.40
N ALA A 50 1.91 -5.33 0.91
CA ALA A 50 2.72 -6.42 0.41
C ALA A 50 3.54 -7.04 1.54
N ARG A 51 3.82 -8.32 1.43
CA ARG A 51 4.71 -9.08 2.29
C ARG A 51 6.02 -9.32 1.56
N ILE A 52 7.13 -8.98 2.20
CA ILE A 52 8.47 -9.20 1.69
C ILE A 52 8.95 -10.57 2.16
N TYR A 53 9.41 -11.38 1.23
CA TYR A 53 10.09 -12.65 1.49
C TYR A 53 11.34 -12.77 0.63
N MET A 54 12.26 -13.66 1.03
CA MET A 54 13.41 -14.02 0.21
C MET A 54 13.10 -15.31 -0.54
N ASP A 55 13.35 -15.32 -1.84
CA ASP A 55 13.28 -16.53 -2.65
C ASP A 55 14.54 -17.40 -2.50
N ASP A 56 14.50 -18.61 -3.07
CA ASP A 56 15.63 -19.56 -3.03
C ASP A 56 16.89 -19.01 -3.73
N ALA A 57 16.70 -18.05 -4.65
CA ALA A 57 17.78 -17.34 -5.33
C ALA A 57 18.29 -16.12 -4.54
N LYS A 58 17.91 -15.98 -3.27
CA LYS A 58 18.28 -14.88 -2.35
C LYS A 58 17.85 -13.49 -2.84
N ASN A 59 16.81 -13.40 -3.67
CA ASN A 59 16.22 -12.13 -4.06
C ASN A 59 15.02 -11.82 -3.17
N TYR A 60 14.88 -10.54 -2.81
CA TYR A 60 13.69 -10.05 -2.13
C TYR A 60 12.53 -9.95 -3.12
N ARG A 61 11.42 -10.57 -2.76
CA ARG A 61 10.17 -10.57 -3.54
C ARG A 61 9.03 -10.11 -2.66
N ASP A 62 8.05 -9.50 -3.32
CA ASP A 62 6.80 -9.08 -2.69
C ASP A 62 5.70 -10.08 -3.03
N THR A 63 4.83 -10.37 -2.07
CA THR A 63 3.60 -11.14 -2.26
C THR A 63 2.43 -10.46 -1.57
N ASP A 64 1.24 -10.67 -2.09
CA ASP A 64 -0.05 -10.29 -1.50
C ASP A 64 -0.68 -11.43 -0.68
N SER A 65 0.04 -12.54 -0.50
CA SER A 65 -0.38 -13.65 0.34
C SER A 65 0.13 -13.48 1.78
N PHE A 66 -0.80 -13.36 2.71
CA PHE A 66 -0.53 -13.12 4.12
C PHE A 66 -0.81 -14.38 4.95
N GLY A 67 0.14 -14.72 5.85
CA GLY A 67 -0.07 -15.79 6.83
C GLY A 67 -0.84 -15.32 8.06
N ARG A 68 -1.21 -16.25 8.94
CA ARG A 68 -1.93 -15.97 10.20
C ARG A 68 -1.25 -14.88 11.04
N ASP A 69 0.07 -14.96 11.17
CA ASP A 69 0.85 -14.04 12.02
C ASP A 69 1.02 -12.65 11.39
N ASP A 70 0.83 -12.55 10.07
CA ASP A 70 0.92 -11.29 9.34
C ASP A 70 -0.37 -10.46 9.43
N LEU A 71 -1.51 -11.10 9.76
CA LEU A 71 -2.83 -10.43 9.78
C LEU A 71 -2.88 -9.27 10.77
N LEU A 72 -2.34 -9.46 11.98
CA LEU A 72 -2.35 -8.40 12.99
C LEU A 72 -1.38 -7.26 12.63
N LEU A 73 -0.28 -7.57 11.95
CA LEU A 73 0.66 -6.57 11.44
C LEU A 73 0.00 -5.73 10.33
N LEU A 74 -0.71 -6.40 9.42
CA LEU A 74 -1.47 -5.74 8.36
C LEU A 74 -2.55 -4.83 8.95
N ALA A 75 -3.29 -5.29 9.96
CA ALA A 75 -4.30 -4.47 10.63
C ALA A 75 -3.70 -3.19 11.24
N LYS A 76 -2.54 -3.29 11.91
CA LYS A 76 -1.84 -2.11 12.45
C LYS A 76 -1.36 -1.16 11.35
N LEU A 77 -0.80 -1.70 10.28
CA LEU A 77 -0.38 -0.90 9.12
C LEU A 77 -1.57 -0.22 8.44
N ALA A 78 -2.72 -0.89 8.36
CA ALA A 78 -3.94 -0.33 7.80
C ALA A 78 -4.47 0.83 8.67
N ASP A 79 -4.43 0.69 10.00
CA ASP A 79 -4.79 1.76 10.94
C ASP A 79 -3.87 2.98 10.83
N GLN A 80 -2.55 2.76 10.71
CA GLN A 80 -1.58 3.83 10.47
C GLN A 80 -1.80 4.54 9.12
N ALA A 81 -2.03 3.77 8.06
CA ALA A 81 -2.32 4.32 6.74
C ALA A 81 -3.64 5.10 6.74
N HIS A 82 -4.66 4.60 7.43
CA HIS A 82 -5.94 5.28 7.61
C HIS A 82 -5.73 6.63 8.30
N THR A 83 -5.06 6.65 9.46
CA THR A 83 -4.77 7.88 10.20
C THR A 83 -4.03 8.90 9.34
N PHE A 84 -2.97 8.47 8.65
CA PHE A 84 -2.20 9.33 7.75
C PHE A 84 -3.05 9.93 6.62
N ILE A 85 -3.94 9.15 6.00
CA ILE A 85 -4.83 9.65 4.94
C ILE A 85 -5.78 10.71 5.49
N PHE A 86 -6.32 10.52 6.69
CA PHE A 86 -7.22 11.49 7.32
C PHE A 86 -6.50 12.79 7.68
N GLU A 87 -5.30 12.70 8.26
CA GLU A 87 -4.45 13.87 8.53
C GLU A 87 -4.15 14.63 7.24
N ARG A 88 -3.71 13.93 6.19
CA ARG A 88 -3.38 14.56 4.90
C ARG A 88 -4.58 15.26 4.27
N ARG A 89 -5.76 14.66 4.37
CA ARG A 89 -7.01 15.28 3.89
C ARG A 89 -7.42 16.50 4.70
N ALA A 90 -7.13 16.51 6.01
CA ALA A 90 -7.39 17.67 6.86
C ALA A 90 -6.48 18.85 6.49
N GLU A 91 -5.18 18.60 6.32
CA GLU A 91 -4.19 19.59 5.87
C GLU A 91 -4.58 20.22 4.52
N LEU A 92 -4.91 19.39 3.53
CA LEU A 92 -5.34 19.86 2.21
C LEU A 92 -6.61 20.71 2.29
N LYS A 93 -7.50 20.45 3.26
CA LYS A 93 -8.71 21.27 3.45
C LYS A 93 -8.36 22.63 4.06
N SER A 94 -7.45 22.68 5.03
CA SER A 94 -7.00 23.94 5.62
C SER A 94 -6.27 24.83 4.60
N GLU A 95 -5.41 24.26 3.75
CA GLU A 95 -4.68 24.99 2.71
C GLU A 95 -5.58 25.58 1.62
N GLN A 96 -6.78 25.02 1.42
CA GLN A 96 -7.77 25.52 0.45
C GLN A 96 -8.72 26.57 1.04
N THR A 97 -8.67 26.78 2.36
CA THR A 97 -9.58 27.70 3.08
C THR A 97 -8.90 29.03 3.44
N GLU A 98 -7.61 29.20 3.13
CA GLU A 98 -6.84 30.43 3.34
C GLU A 98 -6.65 31.18 2.02
#